data_AF-A0A200J7Q8-F1
#
_entry.id   AF-A0A200J7Q8-F1
#
_cell.length_a   1.000
_cell.length_b   1.000
_cell.length_c   1.000
_cell.angle_alpha   90.00
_cell.angle_beta   90.00
_cell.angle_gamma   90.00
#
_symmetry.space_group_name_H-M   'P 1'
#
loop_
_entity.id
_entity.type
_entity.pdbx_description
1 polymer ?
#
loop_
_entity_poly.entity_id
_entity_poly.type
_entity_poly.pdbx_seq_one_letter_code
_entity_poly.pdbx_strand_id
1 'polypeptide(L)'
;MAKTLGEVRSFLDSLIGKVTVDKSNSALNGQCVSLIKNVLEFVGAPNPYAARGNAKDIPSTYTTQGIAKVGSGTLNIAVNRNGGGGYGHVWVKISSDSWQANWAGFPVKKNVGEDPITDILNLDQWISNGNISTSGELFDMPCFFEVEGDPTLYYFDGKGITGIAHPDEKGILNTIYKANYGKDMPTVRRAVGWFSRLRSVSTRPIVK
;
A
#
# COMPACT_ATOMS: atom_id res chain seq x y z
N MET A 1 8.64 -18.02 9.66
CA MET A 1 7.40 -17.86 8.86
C MET A 1 7.31 -16.40 8.43
N ALA A 2 6.99 -16.14 7.17
CA ALA A 2 6.85 -14.77 6.65
C ALA A 2 5.64 -14.08 7.29
N LYS A 3 5.76 -12.77 7.57
CA LYS A 3 4.76 -11.97 8.29
C LYS A 3 3.60 -11.60 7.39
N THR A 4 2.36 -11.70 7.86
CA THR A 4 1.20 -11.19 7.14
C THR A 4 1.20 -9.67 7.10
N LEU A 5 0.50 -9.07 6.12
CA LEU A 5 0.36 -7.62 6.08
C LEU A 5 -0.32 -7.05 7.34
N GLY A 6 -1.26 -7.79 7.92
CA GLY A 6 -1.92 -7.44 9.17
C GLY A 6 -0.93 -7.34 10.33
N GLU A 7 -0.04 -8.33 10.48
CA GLU A 7 1.03 -8.30 11.48
C GLU A 7 1.99 -7.12 11.28
N VAL A 8 2.33 -6.80 10.03
CA VAL A 8 3.19 -5.63 9.73
C VAL A 8 2.51 -4.33 10.10
N ARG A 9 1.21 -4.17 9.80
CA ARG A 9 0.42 -3.00 10.21
C ARG A 9 0.36 -2.88 11.73
N SER A 10 0.05 -3.97 12.43
CA SER A 10 0.03 -3.97 13.91
C SER A 10 1.39 -3.64 14.51
N PHE A 11 2.47 -4.13 13.92
CA PHE A 11 3.82 -3.77 14.33
C PHE A 11 4.10 -2.28 14.14
N LEU A 12 3.83 -1.73 12.96
CA LEU A 12 4.01 -0.30 12.67
C LEU A 12 3.17 0.58 13.59
N ASP A 13 1.91 0.22 13.83
CA ASP A 13 1.01 0.92 14.74
C ASP A 13 1.53 0.85 16.20
N SER A 14 2.15 -0.27 16.60
CA SER A 14 2.78 -0.39 17.93
C SER A 14 3.99 0.52 18.13
N LEU A 15 4.58 1.06 17.06
CA LEU A 15 5.71 1.99 17.11
C LEU A 15 5.26 3.45 17.24
N ILE A 16 3.98 3.76 16.97
CA ILE A 16 3.48 5.13 17.04
C ILE A 16 3.74 5.74 18.43
N GLY A 17 4.30 6.95 18.45
CA GLY A 17 4.69 7.64 19.68
C GLY A 17 6.01 7.15 20.30
N LYS A 18 6.67 6.14 19.73
CA LYS A 18 7.96 5.60 20.21
C LYS A 18 9.11 6.02 19.31
N VAL A 19 10.29 6.12 19.90
CA VAL A 19 11.56 6.31 19.18
C VAL A 19 12.03 4.93 18.70
N THR A 20 12.25 4.79 17.40
CA THR A 20 12.77 3.54 16.82
C THR A 20 14.24 3.37 17.15
N VAL A 21 14.68 2.12 17.36
CA VAL A 21 16.05 1.80 17.76
C VAL A 21 16.82 1.25 16.56
N ASP A 22 18.01 1.77 16.32
CA ASP A 22 18.98 1.21 15.39
C ASP A 22 20.02 0.39 16.17
N LYS A 23 19.94 -0.94 16.05
CA LYS A 23 20.86 -1.85 16.75
C LYS A 23 22.29 -1.86 16.17
N SER A 24 22.50 -1.27 14.99
CA SER A 24 23.81 -1.18 14.34
C SER A 24 24.55 0.12 14.64
N ASN A 25 23.82 1.17 15.05
CA ASN A 25 24.36 2.48 15.43
C ASN A 25 23.32 3.27 16.23
N SER A 26 23.50 3.39 17.54
CA SER A 26 22.57 4.10 18.43
C SER A 26 22.44 5.60 18.13
N ALA A 27 23.40 6.23 17.43
CA ALA A 27 23.29 7.61 16.98
C ALA A 27 22.19 7.81 15.92
N LEU A 28 21.74 6.72 15.28
CA LEU A 28 20.64 6.73 14.32
C LEU A 28 19.27 6.45 14.96
N ASN A 29 19.19 6.30 16.29
CA ASN A 29 17.91 6.13 16.97
C ASN A 29 16.95 7.28 16.65
N GLY A 30 15.71 6.94 16.32
CA GLY A 30 14.66 7.89 15.98
C GLY A 30 14.76 8.54 14.61
N GLN A 31 15.78 8.20 13.81
CA GLN A 31 15.92 8.69 12.45
C GLN A 31 14.93 8.00 11.50
N CYS A 32 14.66 8.61 10.35
CA CYS A 32 13.79 8.01 9.33
C CYS A 32 14.29 6.62 8.89
N VAL A 33 15.62 6.44 8.78
CA VAL A 33 16.24 5.17 8.42
C VAL A 33 16.10 4.08 9.49
N SER A 34 16.02 4.44 10.79
CA SER A 34 15.87 3.44 11.85
C SER A 34 14.49 2.79 11.80
N LEU A 35 13.44 3.51 11.39
CA LEU A 35 12.13 2.90 11.15
C LEU A 35 12.20 1.79 10.09
N ILE A 36 12.86 2.04 8.96
CA ILE A 36 12.99 1.05 7.89
C ILE A 36 13.74 -0.20 8.38
N LYS A 37 14.81 -0.01 9.15
CA LYS A 37 15.58 -1.12 9.76
C LYS A 37 14.74 -1.97 10.70
N ASN A 38 13.89 -1.33 11.53
CA ASN A 38 12.96 -2.04 12.41
C ASN A 38 11.94 -2.86 11.62
N VAL A 39 11.41 -2.34 10.50
CA VAL A 39 10.50 -3.08 9.62
C VAL A 39 11.20 -4.27 8.98
N LEU A 40 12.39 -4.06 8.39
CA LEU A 40 13.16 -5.13 7.76
C LEU A 40 13.50 -6.25 8.75
N GLU A 41 13.85 -5.90 9.99
CA GLU A 41 14.08 -6.88 11.05
C GLU A 41 12.79 -7.63 11.42
N PHE A 42 11.67 -6.92 11.55
CA PHE A 42 10.38 -7.53 11.89
C PHE A 42 9.88 -8.53 10.82
N VAL A 43 10.03 -8.18 9.54
CA VAL A 43 9.63 -9.06 8.42
C VAL A 43 10.66 -10.16 8.14
N GLY A 44 11.83 -10.11 8.79
CA GLY A 44 12.89 -11.11 8.62
C GLY A 44 13.67 -10.97 7.32
N ALA A 45 13.75 -9.76 6.75
CA ALA A 45 14.57 -9.49 5.58
C ALA A 45 16.08 -9.67 5.91
N PRO A 46 16.90 -10.14 4.95
CA PRO A 46 18.33 -10.27 5.15
C PRO A 46 18.98 -8.89 5.32
N ASN A 47 19.97 -8.82 6.22
CA ASN A 47 20.79 -7.63 6.45
C ASN A 47 19.99 -6.32 6.63
N PRO A 48 19.07 -6.22 7.60
CA PRO A 48 18.20 -5.06 7.77
C PRO A 48 18.96 -3.74 7.95
N TYR A 49 20.21 -3.81 8.44
CA TYR A 49 21.08 -2.68 8.73
C TYR A 49 22.01 -2.28 7.56
N ALA A 50 21.84 -2.84 6.35
CA ALA A 50 22.73 -2.60 5.21
C ALA A 50 22.88 -1.12 4.84
N ALA A 51 21.77 -0.36 4.84
CA ALA A 51 21.79 1.07 4.60
C ALA A 51 22.18 1.81 5.88
N ARG A 52 23.49 1.96 6.11
CA ARG A 52 24.05 2.71 7.25
C ARG A 52 24.16 4.21 7.02
N GLY A 53 24.03 4.63 5.76
CA GLY A 53 24.13 6.02 5.32
C GLY A 53 22.81 6.78 5.38
N ASN A 54 22.65 7.71 4.44
CA ASN A 54 21.51 8.61 4.43
C ASN A 54 20.29 7.96 3.79
N ALA A 55 19.11 8.52 4.08
CA ALA A 55 17.84 8.07 3.50
C ALA A 55 17.86 8.02 1.96
N LYS A 56 18.53 8.98 1.30
CA LYS A 56 18.68 9.02 -0.16
C LYS A 56 19.45 7.85 -0.77
N ASP A 57 20.25 7.14 0.03
CA ASP A 57 21.11 6.03 -0.40
C ASP A 57 20.41 4.66 -0.25
N ILE A 58 19.24 4.62 0.39
CA ILE A 58 18.44 3.40 0.59
C ILE A 58 18.07 2.73 -0.74
N PRO A 59 17.55 3.44 -1.77
CA PRO A 59 17.20 2.81 -3.04
C PRO A 59 18.33 2.03 -3.67
N SER A 60 19.52 2.62 -3.82
CA SER A 60 20.67 1.96 -4.44
C SER A 60 21.18 0.80 -3.58
N THR A 61 21.21 0.97 -2.26
CA THR A 61 21.73 -0.05 -1.34
C THR A 61 20.84 -1.29 -1.31
N TYR A 62 19.54 -1.12 -1.08
CA TYR A 62 18.63 -2.24 -0.88
C TYR A 62 18.28 -2.97 -2.18
N THR A 63 18.23 -2.27 -3.31
CA THR A 63 17.98 -2.93 -4.60
C THR A 63 19.18 -3.75 -5.07
N THR A 64 20.39 -3.21 -4.96
CA THR A 64 21.62 -3.93 -5.32
C THR A 64 21.82 -5.20 -4.47
N GLN A 65 21.41 -5.16 -3.20
CA GLN A 65 21.51 -6.30 -2.29
C GLN A 65 20.31 -7.26 -2.36
N GLY A 66 19.34 -7.01 -3.23
CA GLY A 66 18.10 -7.82 -3.33
C GLY A 66 17.17 -7.71 -2.11
N ILE A 67 17.43 -6.77 -1.19
CA ILE A 67 16.61 -6.51 0.00
C ILE A 67 15.26 -5.88 -0.41
N ALA A 68 15.23 -5.06 -1.45
CA ALA A 68 14.01 -4.48 -1.98
C ALA A 68 14.00 -4.51 -3.51
N LYS A 69 12.82 -4.44 -4.12
CA LYS A 69 12.66 -4.30 -5.58
C LYS A 69 12.27 -2.86 -5.91
N VAL A 70 12.71 -2.36 -7.06
CA VAL A 70 12.25 -1.06 -7.56
C VAL A 70 10.76 -1.18 -7.95
N GLY A 71 9.98 -0.15 -7.61
CA GLY A 71 8.56 -0.08 -7.95
C GLY A 71 7.65 -0.30 -6.74
N SER A 72 6.36 -0.15 -6.98
CA SER A 72 5.33 -0.24 -5.95
C SER A 72 4.93 -1.70 -5.68
N GLY A 73 4.47 -1.95 -4.47
CA GLY A 73 3.87 -3.18 -3.99
C GLY A 73 2.84 -2.90 -2.90
N THR A 74 2.60 -3.88 -2.05
CA THR A 74 1.70 -3.76 -0.89
C THR A 74 2.41 -3.11 0.30
N LEU A 75 3.61 -3.59 0.63
CA LEU A 75 4.50 -2.99 1.62
C LEU A 75 5.64 -2.25 0.91
N ASN A 76 5.71 -0.93 1.13
CA ASN A 76 6.65 -0.07 0.42
C ASN A 76 7.54 0.73 1.36
N ILE A 77 8.74 1.04 0.89
CA ILE A 77 9.55 2.15 1.36
C ILE A 77 9.38 3.28 0.35
N ALA A 78 8.83 4.41 0.79
CA ALA A 78 8.81 5.64 0.01
C ALA A 78 10.04 6.49 0.38
N VAL A 79 10.62 7.14 -0.62
CA VAL A 79 11.86 7.90 -0.49
C VAL A 79 11.68 9.26 -1.14
N ASN A 80 12.13 10.31 -0.45
CA ASN A 80 12.45 11.60 -1.04
C ASN A 80 13.96 11.81 -0.96
N ARG A 81 14.69 11.68 -2.07
CA ARG A 81 16.15 11.90 -2.09
C ARG A 81 16.57 13.32 -1.76
N ASN A 82 15.68 14.29 -1.97
CA ASN A 82 15.95 15.72 -1.81
C ASN A 82 15.46 16.26 -0.46
N GLY A 83 14.75 15.44 0.32
CA GLY A 83 14.22 15.81 1.64
C GLY A 83 15.31 15.96 2.72
N GLY A 84 14.90 16.39 3.91
CA GLY A 84 15.76 16.38 5.11
C GLY A 84 17.08 17.14 4.97
N GLY A 85 17.12 18.25 4.24
CA GLY A 85 18.34 19.05 4.04
C GLY A 85 19.40 18.40 3.13
N GLY A 86 18.99 17.49 2.24
CA GLY A 86 19.89 16.82 1.29
C GLY A 86 20.43 15.46 1.75
N TYR A 87 20.03 15.02 2.94
CA TYR A 87 20.21 13.64 3.42
C TYR A 87 19.10 12.70 2.90
N GLY A 88 18.01 13.28 2.40
CA GLY A 88 16.81 12.57 2.01
C GLY A 88 15.92 12.24 3.21
N HIS A 89 14.74 11.72 2.90
CA HIS A 89 13.77 11.22 3.87
C HIS A 89 13.17 9.91 3.39
N VAL A 90 12.87 9.00 4.32
CA VAL A 90 12.22 7.73 4.01
C VAL A 90 11.09 7.43 4.98
N TRP A 91 10.07 6.74 4.48
CA TRP A 91 8.96 6.28 5.29
C TRP A 91 8.38 4.98 4.77
N VAL A 92 7.60 4.32 5.62
CA VAL A 92 6.90 3.08 5.26
C VAL A 92 5.53 3.45 4.73
N LYS A 93 5.12 2.85 3.62
CA LYS A 93 3.82 3.12 2.98
C LYS A 93 3.08 1.83 2.68
N ILE A 94 1.82 1.74 3.12
CA ILE A 94 0.90 0.62 2.84
C ILE A 94 -0.44 1.21 2.40
N SER A 95 -0.77 1.07 1.11
CA SER A 95 -1.92 1.74 0.48
C SER A 95 -1.88 3.27 0.74
N SER A 96 -2.92 3.82 1.38
CA SER A 96 -3.00 5.23 1.75
C SER A 96 -2.31 5.58 3.06
N ASP A 97 -1.91 4.58 3.86
CA ASP A 97 -1.28 4.82 5.15
C ASP A 97 0.24 4.98 5.01
N SER A 98 0.80 5.88 5.81
CA SER A 98 2.23 6.09 5.97
C SER A 98 2.65 6.16 7.43
N TRP A 99 3.81 5.58 7.73
CA TRP A 99 4.46 5.66 9.04
C TRP A 99 5.83 6.29 8.85
N GLN A 100 6.11 7.34 9.60
CA GLN A 100 7.32 8.15 9.45
C GLN A 100 7.97 8.36 10.81
N ALA A 101 9.28 8.15 10.90
CA ALA A 101 10.11 8.62 12.00
C ALA A 101 10.85 9.89 11.56
N ASN A 102 11.18 10.78 12.50
CA ASN A 102 11.90 12.03 12.25
C ASN A 102 11.22 13.03 11.28
N TRP A 103 9.90 12.95 11.07
CA TRP A 103 9.17 13.94 10.24
C TRP A 103 9.05 15.31 10.93
N ALA A 104 8.80 15.29 12.24
CA ALA A 104 8.67 16.48 13.07
C ALA A 104 8.99 16.09 14.53
N GLY A 105 10.22 15.62 14.73
CA GLY A 105 10.68 14.95 15.94
C GLY A 105 10.83 13.44 15.78
N PHE A 106 11.61 12.83 16.67
CA PHE A 106 12.04 11.43 16.58
C PHE A 106 10.94 10.36 16.68
N PRO A 107 9.85 10.52 17.46
CA PRO A 107 8.84 9.47 17.57
C PRO A 107 8.14 9.17 16.23
N VAL A 108 7.77 7.90 16.03
CA VAL A 108 7.01 7.48 14.85
C VAL A 108 5.63 8.11 14.85
N LYS A 109 5.21 8.62 13.70
CA LYS A 109 3.89 9.19 13.46
C LYS A 109 3.25 8.51 12.25
N LYS A 110 1.92 8.43 12.26
CA LYS A 110 1.12 7.88 11.17
C LYS A 110 0.38 8.98 10.43
N ASN A 111 0.36 8.92 9.11
CA ASN A 111 -0.38 9.82 8.22
C ASN A 111 -0.13 11.30 8.52
N VAL A 112 1.08 11.62 8.96
CA VAL A 112 1.61 12.99 8.90
C VAL A 112 2.03 13.25 7.46
N GLY A 113 1.92 14.50 6.99
CA GLY A 113 2.12 14.86 5.59
C GLY A 113 3.29 14.17 4.91
N GLU A 114 3.19 13.95 3.60
CA GLU A 114 4.23 13.26 2.84
C GLU A 114 5.02 14.26 2.02
N ASP A 115 6.34 14.07 2.02
CA ASP A 115 7.22 14.72 1.06
C ASP A 115 6.98 14.17 -0.36
N PRO A 116 7.37 14.91 -1.42
CA PRO A 116 7.36 14.37 -2.78
C PRO A 116 8.20 13.09 -2.88
N ILE A 117 7.59 12.02 -3.39
CA ILE A 117 8.27 10.72 -3.56
C ILE A 117 9.14 10.78 -4.82
N THR A 118 10.45 10.55 -4.65
CA THR A 118 11.40 10.36 -5.75
C THR A 118 11.57 8.89 -6.12
N ASP A 119 11.46 7.99 -5.15
CA ASP A 119 11.60 6.55 -5.35
C ASP A 119 10.63 5.78 -4.46
N ILE A 120 10.16 4.65 -4.96
CA ILE A 120 9.37 3.68 -4.21
C ILE A 120 9.99 2.29 -4.35
N LEU A 121 10.12 1.60 -3.22
CA LEU A 121 10.74 0.28 -3.13
C LEU A 121 9.76 -0.73 -2.54
N ASN A 122 9.58 -1.84 -3.22
CA ASN A 122 8.69 -2.94 -2.85
C ASN A 122 9.41 -3.93 -1.92
N LEU A 123 8.75 -4.29 -0.80
CA LEU A 123 9.18 -5.26 0.21
C LEU A 123 8.29 -6.51 0.28
N ASP A 124 7.38 -6.72 -0.67
CA ASP A 124 6.38 -7.79 -0.67
C ASP A 124 6.99 -9.19 -0.61
N GLN A 125 8.23 -9.35 -1.07
CA GLN A 125 8.98 -10.61 -0.97
C GLN A 125 9.22 -11.06 0.49
N TRP A 126 9.02 -10.20 1.48
CA TRP A 126 9.21 -10.50 2.90
C TRP A 126 7.92 -10.70 3.68
N ILE A 127 6.77 -10.52 3.04
CA ILE A 127 5.47 -10.75 3.69
C ILE A 127 4.83 -12.02 3.15
N SER A 128 4.12 -12.72 4.02
CA SER A 128 3.22 -13.77 3.57
C SER A 128 1.98 -13.10 3.00
N ASN A 129 1.79 -13.33 1.71
CA ASN A 129 0.51 -13.10 1.06
C ASN A 129 -0.45 -14.18 1.58
N GLY A 130 -0.96 -14.04 2.80
CA GLY A 130 -2.19 -14.74 3.18
C GLY A 130 -3.28 -14.29 2.21
N ASN A 131 -3.51 -15.05 1.14
CA ASN A 131 -4.40 -14.72 0.03
C ASN A 131 -4.34 -13.25 -0.44
N ILE A 132 -3.14 -12.73 -0.73
CA ILE A 132 -3.01 -11.49 -1.50
C ILE A 132 -2.28 -11.84 -2.79
N SER A 133 -3.06 -12.14 -3.82
CA SER A 133 -2.58 -12.23 -5.19
C SER A 133 -1.80 -10.96 -5.52
N THR A 134 -0.62 -11.15 -6.10
CA THR A 134 0.28 -10.11 -6.63
C THR A 134 -0.49 -9.00 -7.34
N SER A 135 -0.56 -7.82 -6.73
CA SER A 135 -1.03 -6.58 -7.36
C SER A 135 0.11 -5.91 -8.11
N GLY A 136 0.57 -6.56 -9.18
CA GLY A 136 1.08 -5.85 -10.33
C GLY A 136 -0.12 -5.36 -11.13
N GLU A 137 -0.39 -4.05 -11.06
CA GLU A 137 -1.30 -3.30 -11.95
C GLU A 137 -2.71 -3.88 -12.17
N LEU A 138 -3.66 -3.40 -11.38
CA LEU A 138 -4.91 -2.78 -11.85
C LEU A 138 -5.68 -2.25 -10.64
N PHE A 139 -6.11 -0.99 -10.74
CA PHE A 139 -7.16 -0.42 -9.91
C PHE A 139 -8.49 -1.12 -10.24
N ASP A 140 -8.60 -2.40 -9.95
CA ASP A 140 -9.89 -3.09 -9.93
C ASP A 140 -10.50 -2.70 -8.57
N MET A 141 -11.23 -1.58 -8.54
CA MET A 141 -12.11 -1.20 -7.42
C MET A 141 -13.50 -1.78 -7.72
N PRO A 142 -13.74 -3.08 -7.48
CA PRO A 142 -15.04 -3.64 -7.76
C PRO A 142 -16.09 -2.96 -6.91
N CYS A 143 -17.22 -2.62 -7.54
CA CYS A 143 -18.32 -1.99 -6.86
C CYS A 143 -19.65 -2.51 -7.39
N PHE A 144 -20.64 -2.47 -6.51
CA PHE A 144 -22.02 -2.52 -6.96
C PHE A 144 -22.48 -1.11 -7.31
N PHE A 145 -23.36 -1.00 -8.29
CA PHE A 145 -24.04 0.25 -8.53
C PHE A 145 -25.48 0.07 -8.98
N GLU A 146 -26.29 1.05 -8.59
CA GLU A 146 -27.70 1.16 -8.92
C GLU A 146 -27.89 2.36 -9.84
N VAL A 147 -28.66 2.17 -10.90
CA VAL A 147 -29.01 3.23 -11.84
C VAL A 147 -30.42 3.71 -11.52
N GLU A 148 -30.61 5.02 -11.33
CA GLU A 148 -31.93 5.57 -11.04
C GLU A 148 -32.93 5.24 -12.16
N GLY A 149 -34.05 4.62 -11.80
CA GLY A 149 -35.08 4.20 -12.77
C GLY A 149 -34.84 2.83 -13.41
N ASP A 150 -33.75 2.14 -13.07
CA ASP A 150 -33.47 0.76 -13.47
C ASP A 150 -33.47 -0.15 -12.23
N PRO A 151 -34.31 -1.20 -12.17
CA PRO A 151 -34.34 -2.12 -11.03
C PRO A 151 -33.11 -3.05 -10.96
N THR A 152 -32.25 -3.06 -11.98
CA THR A 152 -31.09 -3.94 -12.06
C THR A 152 -29.95 -3.44 -11.18
N LEU A 153 -29.44 -4.31 -10.32
CA LEU A 153 -28.17 -4.07 -9.63
C LEU A 153 -27.03 -4.46 -10.57
N TYR A 154 -26.05 -3.58 -10.75
CA TYR A 154 -24.89 -3.86 -11.59
C TYR A 154 -23.64 -4.09 -10.74
N TYR A 155 -22.76 -4.93 -11.24
CA TYR A 155 -21.41 -5.17 -10.74
C TYR A 155 -20.40 -4.65 -11.76
N PHE A 156 -19.44 -3.85 -11.30
CA PHE A 156 -18.28 -3.43 -12.07
C PHE A 156 -17.04 -4.07 -11.46
N ASP A 157 -16.23 -4.77 -12.26
CA ASP A 157 -15.00 -5.43 -11.79
C ASP A 157 -13.72 -4.61 -12.04
N GLY A 158 -13.86 -3.40 -12.58
CA GLY A 158 -12.74 -2.58 -13.07
C GLY A 158 -12.55 -2.65 -14.59
N LYS A 159 -13.14 -3.63 -15.27
CA LYS A 159 -13.00 -3.87 -16.72
C LYS A 159 -14.33 -3.93 -17.46
N GLY A 160 -15.33 -4.55 -16.85
CA GLY A 160 -16.64 -4.81 -17.44
C GLY A 160 -17.77 -4.56 -16.46
N ILE A 161 -18.97 -4.45 -17.02
CA ILE A 161 -20.21 -4.26 -16.27
C ILE A 161 -21.06 -5.51 -16.46
N THR A 162 -21.50 -6.11 -15.36
CA THR A 162 -22.39 -7.27 -15.34
C THR A 162 -23.66 -6.93 -14.56
N GLY A 163 -24.83 -7.20 -15.15
CA GLY A 163 -26.09 -7.12 -14.41
C GLY A 163 -26.22 -8.33 -13.48
N ILE A 164 -26.48 -8.08 -12.21
CA ILE A 164 -26.80 -9.12 -11.22
C ILE A 164 -28.21 -9.63 -11.51
N ALA A 165 -28.31 -10.90 -11.85
CA ALA A 165 -29.57 -11.54 -12.25
C ALA A 165 -30.16 -12.41 -11.13
N HIS A 166 -29.31 -12.88 -10.20
CA HIS A 166 -29.74 -13.73 -9.09
C HIS A 166 -29.56 -13.03 -7.73
N PRO A 167 -30.51 -13.16 -6.78
CA PRO A 167 -30.40 -12.56 -5.44
C PRO A 167 -29.10 -12.90 -4.70
N ASP A 168 -28.61 -14.12 -4.88
CA ASP A 168 -27.43 -14.63 -4.17
C ASP A 168 -26.10 -14.13 -4.75
N GLU A 169 -26.05 -13.72 -6.01
CA GLU A 169 -24.80 -13.28 -6.67
C GLU A 169 -24.17 -12.09 -5.95
N LYS A 170 -24.98 -11.13 -5.47
CA LYS A 170 -24.52 -10.03 -4.63
C LYS A 170 -23.86 -10.55 -3.35
N GLY A 171 -24.51 -11.51 -2.68
CA GLY A 171 -24.04 -12.09 -1.43
C GLY A 171 -22.72 -12.84 -1.60
N ILE A 172 -22.58 -13.60 -2.68
CA ILE A 172 -21.36 -14.34 -3.02
C ILE A 172 -20.21 -13.37 -3.29
N LEU A 173 -20.41 -12.40 -4.19
CA LEU A 173 -19.40 -11.41 -4.55
C LEU A 173 -18.96 -10.57 -3.34
N ASN A 174 -19.91 -10.18 -2.50
CA ASN A 174 -19.62 -9.42 -1.29
C ASN A 174 -18.87 -10.27 -0.24
N THR A 175 -19.22 -11.55 -0.09
CA THR A 175 -18.50 -12.49 0.80
C THR A 175 -17.05 -12.65 0.35
N ILE A 176 -16.83 -12.87 -0.94
CA ILE A 176 -15.49 -12.99 -1.52
C ILE A 176 -14.72 -11.68 -1.30
N TYR A 177 -15.31 -10.53 -1.61
CA TYR A 177 -14.67 -9.24 -1.42
C TYR A 177 -14.31 -8.99 0.05
N LYS A 178 -15.23 -9.26 0.98
CA LYS A 178 -15.00 -9.10 2.42
C LYS A 178 -13.89 -10.01 2.94
N ALA A 179 -13.80 -11.24 2.43
CA ALA A 179 -12.69 -12.14 2.75
C ALA A 179 -11.32 -11.60 2.28
N ASN A 180 -11.28 -10.85 1.17
CA ASN A 180 -10.05 -10.30 0.61
C ASN A 180 -9.69 -8.91 1.18
N TYR A 181 -10.67 -8.07 1.50
CA TYR A 181 -10.47 -6.66 1.84
C TYR A 181 -10.93 -6.27 3.26
N GLY A 182 -11.50 -7.20 4.02
CA GLY A 182 -11.94 -6.99 5.41
C GLY A 182 -13.16 -6.05 5.57
N LYS A 183 -13.80 -5.65 4.48
CA LYS A 183 -14.97 -4.76 4.45
C LYS A 183 -15.92 -5.16 3.32
N ASP A 184 -17.18 -4.74 3.44
CA ASP A 184 -18.17 -4.95 2.38
C ASP A 184 -17.83 -4.14 1.12
N MET A 185 -18.22 -4.67 -0.03
CA MET A 185 -18.02 -4.04 -1.34
C MET A 185 -18.84 -2.75 -1.42
N PRO A 186 -18.25 -1.62 -1.86
CA PRO A 186 -18.98 -0.37 -1.95
C PRO A 186 -20.16 -0.50 -2.92
N THR A 187 -21.30 0.09 -2.54
CA THR A 187 -22.48 0.23 -3.40
C THR A 187 -22.71 1.72 -3.70
N VAL A 188 -22.84 2.07 -4.97
CA VAL A 188 -23.00 3.46 -5.42
C VAL A 188 -24.29 3.63 -6.21
N ARG A 189 -25.12 4.61 -5.87
CA ARG A 189 -26.34 4.94 -6.62
C ARG A 189 -26.16 6.23 -7.44
N ARG A 190 -26.47 6.21 -8.74
CA ARG A 190 -26.29 7.37 -9.65
C ARG A 190 -27.38 7.47 -10.72
N ALA A 191 -27.52 8.67 -11.31
CA ALA A 191 -28.44 8.95 -12.41
C ALA A 191 -28.06 8.26 -13.73
N VAL A 192 -29.05 8.00 -14.60
CA VAL A 192 -28.93 7.26 -15.88
C VAL A 192 -27.83 7.81 -16.82
N GLY A 193 -27.66 9.13 -16.88
CA GLY A 193 -26.66 9.76 -17.75
C GLY A 193 -25.22 9.37 -17.40
N TRP A 194 -24.95 8.99 -16.14
CA TRP A 194 -23.66 8.49 -15.70
C TRP A 194 -23.40 7.06 -16.22
N PHE A 195 -24.42 6.21 -16.20
CA PHE A 195 -24.31 4.81 -16.67
C PHE A 195 -23.94 4.72 -18.15
N SER A 196 -24.53 5.56 -18.98
CA SER A 196 -24.21 5.63 -20.41
C SER A 196 -22.73 5.99 -20.65
N ARG A 197 -22.18 6.90 -19.84
CA ARG A 197 -20.76 7.28 -19.88
C ARG A 197 -19.87 6.14 -19.40
N LEU A 198 -20.27 5.43 -18.34
CA LEU A 198 -19.51 4.30 -17.82
C LEU A 198 -19.42 3.17 -18.86
N ARG A 199 -20.54 2.77 -19.49
CA ARG A 199 -20.52 1.78 -20.59
C ARG A 199 -19.63 2.23 -21.76
N SER A 200 -19.66 3.51 -22.09
CA SER A 200 -18.81 4.07 -23.15
C SER A 200 -17.32 3.99 -22.80
N VAL A 201 -16.95 4.13 -21.52
CA VAL A 201 -15.56 4.01 -21.07
C VAL A 201 -15.12 2.54 -21.00
N SER A 202 -15.96 1.65 -20.46
CA SER A 202 -15.65 0.23 -20.28
C SER A 202 -15.48 -0.56 -21.59
N THR A 203 -15.88 0.02 -22.72
CA THR A 203 -15.82 -0.62 -24.05
C THR A 203 -14.71 -0.04 -24.94
N ARG A 204 -13.95 0.95 -24.46
CA ARG A 204 -12.85 1.54 -25.24
C ARG A 204 -11.64 0.60 -25.26
N PRO A 205 -10.97 0.44 -26.42
CA PRO A 205 -9.71 -0.28 -26.49
C PRO A 205 -8.66 0.42 -25.63
N ILE A 206 -7.86 -0.37 -24.90
CA ILE A 206 -6.72 0.13 -24.14
C ILE A 206 -5.67 0.59 -25.15
N VAL A 207 -5.53 1.91 -25.33
CA VAL A 207 -4.46 2.47 -26.15
C VAL A 207 -3.18 2.32 -25.34
N LYS A 208 -2.25 1.47 -25.83
CA LYS A 208 -0.90 1.32 -25.29
C LYS A 208 -0.01 2.46 -25.78
#